data_AF-A0A945Z3C8-F1
#
_entry.id   AF-A0A945Z3C8-F1
#
_cell.length_a   1.000
_cell.length_b   1.000
_cell.length_c   1.000
_cell.angle_alpha   90.00
_cell.angle_beta   90.00
_cell.angle_gamma   90.00
#
_symmetry.space_group_name_H-M   'P 1'
#
loop_
_entity.id
_entity.type
_entity.pdbx_description
1 polymer ?
#
loop_
_entity_poly.entity_id
_entity_poly.type
_entity_poly.pdbx_seq_one_letter_code
_entity_poly.pdbx_strand_id
1 'polypeptide(L)' 'MLTKEDLIDFENDIAACFDDAQIRAPVHLYNGNEEQMLEIFRKHDIGDDDWVFGSWRSHYQCLLKGVPP' A
#
# COMPACT_ATOMS: atom_id res chain seq x y z
N MET A 1 -9.32 8.64 6.30
CA MET A 1 -9.26 7.35 5.58
C MET A 1 -8.54 7.60 4.28
N LEU A 2 -7.57 6.76 3.93
CA LEU A 2 -6.90 6.82 2.64
C LEU A 2 -7.92 6.51 1.52
N THR A 3 -7.78 7.22 0.41
CA THR A 3 -8.55 7.05 -0.82
C THR A 3 -7.84 6.10 -1.77
N LYS A 4 -8.52 5.73 -2.86
CA LYS A 4 -7.91 4.95 -3.93
C LYS A 4 -6.74 5.73 -4.55
N GLU A 5 -6.93 7.03 -4.76
CA GLU A 5 -5.93 7.93 -5.32
C GLU A 5 -4.70 8.02 -4.42
N ASP A 6 -4.86 8.12 -3.10
CA ASP A 6 -3.72 8.14 -2.16
C ASP A 6 -2.84 6.87 -2.28
N LEU A 7 -3.47 5.71 -2.49
CA LEU A 7 -2.75 4.44 -2.70
C LEU A 7 -1.98 4.43 -4.02
N ILE A 8 -2.61 4.92 -5.10
CA ILE A 8 -1.97 5.02 -6.42
C ILE A 8 -0.81 6.00 -6.39
N ASP A 9 -0.99 7.15 -5.76
CA ASP A 9 0.01 8.20 -5.67
C ASP A 9 1.24 7.72 -4.91
N PHE A 10 1.06 6.96 -3.83
CA PHE A 10 2.17 6.32 -3.12
C PHE A 10 2.95 5.37 -4.02
N GLU A 11 2.29 4.46 -4.75
CA GLU A 11 2.99 3.51 -5.63
C GLU A 11 3.72 4.21 -6.78
N ASN A 12 3.14 5.29 -7.32
CA ASN A 12 3.78 6.11 -8.35
C ASN A 12 5.01 6.85 -7.82
N ASP A 13 4.97 7.33 -6.57
CA ASP A 13 6.12 7.96 -5.92
C ASP A 13 7.26 6.96 -5.70
N ILE A 14 6.95 5.75 -5.21
CA ILE A 14 7.94 4.68 -5.07
C ILE A 14 8.49 4.24 -6.44
N ALA A 15 7.65 4.18 -7.47
CA ALA A 15 8.11 3.91 -8.84
C ALA A 15 9.10 4.98 -9.32
N ALA A 16 8.80 6.27 -9.11
CA ALA A 16 9.70 7.37 -9.45
C ALA A 16 11.03 7.28 -8.69
N CYS A 17 11.00 6.96 -7.40
CA CYS A 17 12.22 6.75 -6.60
C CYS A 17 13.08 5.60 -7.12
N PHE A 18 12.45 4.52 -7.60
CA PHE A 18 13.15 3.40 -8.23
C PHE A 18 13.77 3.81 -9.57
N ASP A 19 13.02 4.51 -10.42
CA ASP A 19 13.49 5.02 -11.71
C ASP A 19 14.65 6.02 -11.54
N ASP A 20 14.65 6.82 -10.47
CA ASP A 20 15.72 7.73 -10.08
C ASP A 20 16.92 7.04 -9.38
N ALA A 21 16.95 5.70 -9.36
CA ALA A 21 17.99 4.87 -8.74
C ALA A 21 18.22 5.14 -7.24
N GLN A 22 17.23 5.71 -6.54
CA GLN A 22 17.27 5.91 -5.09
C GLN A 22 17.05 4.59 -4.35
N ILE A 23 16.23 3.70 -4.92
CA ILE A 23 16.00 2.33 -4.44
C ILE A 23 16.90 1.38 -5.24
N ARG A 24 17.88 0.77 -4.56
CA ARG A 24 18.92 -0.07 -5.20
C ARG A 24 18.56 -1.56 -5.31
N ALA A 25 17.38 -1.96 -4.84
CA ALA A 25 16.93 -3.33 -4.78
C ALA A 25 15.54 -3.46 -5.40
N PRO A 26 15.11 -4.67 -5.82
CA PRO A 26 13.78 -4.87 -6.38
C PRO A 26 12.68 -4.41 -5.41
N VAL A 27 11.70 -3.68 -5.93
CA VAL A 27 10.51 -3.24 -5.22
C VAL A 27 9.26 -3.87 -5.86
N HIS A 28 8.29 -4.26 -5.04
CA HIS A 28 7.04 -4.86 -5.52
C HIS A 28 5.89 -3.89 -5.36
N LEU A 29 5.50 -3.28 -6.47
CA LEU A 29 4.44 -2.27 -6.50
C LEU A 29 3.06 -2.89 -6.74
N TYR A 30 2.04 -2.22 -6.22
CA TYR A 30 0.65 -2.50 -6.57
C TYR A 30 0.22 -1.79 -7.86
N ASN A 31 -0.77 -2.37 -8.54
CA ASN A 31 -1.52 -1.73 -9.62
C ASN A 31 -2.87 -2.46 -9.81
N GLY A 32 -3.98 -1.75 -9.60
CA GLY A 32 -5.34 -2.24 -9.90
C GLY A 32 -5.99 -3.05 -8.79
N ASN A 33 -5.46 -3.00 -7.56
CA ASN A 33 -6.03 -3.68 -6.39
C ASN A 33 -6.54 -2.72 -5.30
N GLU A 34 -6.59 -1.43 -5.58
CA GLU A 34 -6.85 -0.37 -4.59
C GLU A 34 -8.25 -0.49 -3.98
N GLU A 35 -9.29 -0.52 -4.82
CA GLU A 35 -10.68 -0.69 -4.37
C GLU A 35 -10.87 -1.99 -3.60
N GLN A 36 -10.26 -3.06 -4.07
CA GLN A 36 -10.41 -4.36 -3.45
C GLN A 36 -9.75 -4.38 -2.06
N MET A 37 -8.59 -3.74 -1.92
CA MET A 37 -7.91 -3.62 -0.63
C MET A 37 -8.70 -2.75 0.35
N LEU A 38 -9.18 -1.59 -0.10
CA LEU A 38 -10.03 -0.71 0.70
C LEU A 38 -11.32 -1.39 1.14
N GLU A 39 -11.95 -2.16 0.25
CA GLU A 39 -13.16 -2.93 0.57
C GLU A 39 -12.87 -4.03 1.59
N ILE A 40 -11.73 -4.73 1.52
CA ILE A 40 -11.36 -5.74 2.52
C ILE A 40 -11.23 -5.10 3.91
N PHE A 41 -10.48 -3.99 4.02
CA PHE A 41 -10.30 -3.29 5.30
C PHE A 41 -11.62 -2.77 5.86
N ARG A 42 -12.47 -2.16 5.02
CA ARG A 42 -13.78 -1.66 5.42
C ARG A 42 -14.74 -2.77 5.82
N LYS A 43 -14.86 -3.82 5.00
CA LYS A 43 -15.82 -4.91 5.21
C LYS A 43 -15.54 -5.69 6.48
N HIS A 44 -14.26 -5.82 6.85
CA HIS A 44 -13.83 -6.57 8.02
C HIS A 44 -13.53 -5.70 9.23
N ASP A 45 -13.75 -4.38 9.14
CA ASP A 45 -13.45 -3.40 10.19
C ASP A 45 -12.04 -3.58 10.77
N ILE A 46 -11.05 -3.77 9.88
CA ILE A 46 -9.66 -4.07 10.27
C ILE A 46 -9.09 -2.82 10.95
N GLY A 47 -8.88 -2.91 12.26
CA GLY A 47 -8.42 -1.82 13.13
C GLY A 47 -6.99 -2.02 13.61
N ASP A 48 -6.54 -1.19 14.55
CA ASP A 48 -5.16 -1.15 15.03
C ASP A 48 -4.69 -2.46 15.70
N ASP A 49 -5.60 -3.15 16.41
CA ASP A 49 -5.33 -4.40 17.13
C ASP A 49 -5.30 -5.65 16.21
N ASP A 50 -5.77 -5.53 14.97
CA ASP A 50 -5.83 -6.65 14.02
C ASP A 50 -4.49 -6.92 13.34
N TRP A 51 -4.20 -8.20 13.12
CA TRP A 51 -2.99 -8.64 12.44
C TRP A 51 -3.24 -8.85 10.96
N VAL A 52 -2.43 -8.21 10.12
CA VAL A 52 -2.47 -8.37 8.66
C VAL A 52 -1.16 -9.00 8.20
N PHE A 53 -1.23 -10.21 7.66
CA PHE A 53 -0.08 -10.92 7.11
C PHE A 53 -0.08 -10.82 5.58
N GLY A 54 1.05 -10.44 5.00
CA GLY A 54 1.25 -10.33 3.57
C GLY A 54 2.57 -10.95 3.11
N SER A 55 2.77 -11.02 1.80
CA SER A 55 4.07 -11.32 1.21
C SER A 55 4.86 -10.03 0.96
N TRP A 56 5.78 -10.04 -0.01
CA TRP A 56 6.65 -8.91 -0.38
C TRP A 56 5.93 -7.70 -0.98
N ARG A 57 4.67 -7.84 -1.42
CA ARG A 57 3.86 -6.74 -1.97
C ARG A 57 2.85 -6.31 -0.91
N SER A 58 3.25 -5.43 -0.01
CA SER A 58 2.47 -5.12 1.21
C SER A 58 2.28 -3.63 1.53
N HIS A 59 2.61 -2.73 0.59
CA HIS A 59 2.51 -1.28 0.79
C HIS A 59 1.11 -0.84 1.23
N TYR A 60 0.05 -1.23 0.52
CA TYR A 60 -1.32 -0.84 0.87
C TYR A 60 -1.74 -1.29 2.26
N GLN A 61 -1.37 -2.51 2.67
CA GLN A 61 -1.65 -2.99 4.02
C GLN A 61 -0.93 -2.15 5.08
N CYS A 62 0.34 -1.81 4.86
CA CYS A 62 1.09 -0.95 5.78
C CYS A 62 0.44 0.43 5.90
N LEU A 63 0.10 1.06 4.78
CA LEU A 63 -0.55 2.38 4.75
C LEU A 63 -1.92 2.35 5.44
N LEU A 64 -2.76 1.35 5.14
CA LEU A 64 -4.09 1.20 5.73
C LEU A 64 -4.06 0.83 7.21
N LYS A 65 -2.95 0.26 7.69
CA LYS A 65 -2.64 0.07 9.11
C LYS A 65 -2.04 1.31 9.79
N GLY A 66 -2.02 2.45 9.10
CA GLY A 66 -1.65 3.75 9.67
C GLY A 66 -0.16 4.09 9.60
N VAL A 67 0.66 3.32 8.88
CA VAL A 67 2.05 3.71 8.61
C VAL A 67 2.02 4.93 7.68
N PRO A 68 2.72 6.04 8.01
CA PRO A 68 2.78 7.21 7.14
C PRO A 68 3.44 6.90 5.78
N PRO A 69 2.98 7.54 4.69
CA PRO A 69 3.64 7.46 3.38
C PRO A 69 5.00 8.14 3.37
#